data_AF-A0A8G1S0E1-F1
#
_entry.id   AF-A0A8G1S0E1-F1
#
_cell.length_a   1.000
_cell.length_b   1.000
_cell.length_c   1.000
_cell.angle_alpha   90.00
_cell.angle_beta   90.00
_cell.angle_gamma   90.00
#
_symmetry.space_group_name_H-M   'P 1'
#
loop_
_entity.id
_entity.type
_entity.pdbx_description
1 polymer ?
#
loop_
_entity_poly.entity_id
_entity_poly.type
_entity_poly.pdbx_seq_one_letter_code
_entity_poly.pdbx_strand_id
1 'polypeptide(L)'
;MAHQADGICWDALTSNLVFQSHPSADVSEATNLYFRFRPQQGQEIGQFAESLAHAIASETERERRKYPARYDPPQRDDIILADEVAHKVQPLAYAWCQNDCWEFGWKVTNSPDLCRHVESEGFACGCPLPYRERLGSAFLRRYQHNDCFEFFRVNGDAFFNLQVVNALLVLGEMDPVLRLCAHPAIGLREWMEVRECWDTELEVGWDQVFEATLDFYLLLNILDSFRELRADSSPGSDDYRDTKMYQQALFRWTQMHSQAEVPSQFHRRFFGLEDHFEAPFTIDRQFHLPIMAKLLAEEQARVPISVPLDDEDDPYAPCLFLNEDNFPFGKVPFEVFLTCDTNAPYHPSASDIARVEAYLRHKGLPQEWVLDITTWTEYDRPRNRLPVPHDPLHVGNRTVLEKYLNECFRIMVRCNMLAQELGMEIHWPARVVHALDRLVSSPTGQKLFVRSQSQIILQGGDGEFPWSTHQ
;
A
#
# COMPACT_ATOMS: atom_id res chain seq x y z
N MET A 1 7.23 15.61 12.29
CA MET A 1 6.31 16.73 12.08
C MET A 1 5.07 16.17 11.43
N ALA A 2 3.87 16.58 11.86
CA ALA A 2 2.67 16.30 11.08
C ALA A 2 2.68 17.15 9.80
N HIS A 3 2.47 16.51 8.64
CA HIS A 3 2.36 17.17 7.35
C HIS A 3 1.09 18.04 7.31
N GLN A 4 1.23 19.26 6.77
CA GLN A 4 0.17 20.28 6.78
C GLN A 4 -0.43 20.55 8.17
N ALA A 5 0.41 20.63 9.20
CA ALA A 5 0.00 20.89 10.59
C ALA A 5 -0.91 22.13 10.75
N ASP A 6 -0.75 23.14 9.91
CA ASP A 6 -1.56 24.37 9.96
C ASP A 6 -2.92 24.24 9.24
N GLY A 7 -3.11 23.22 8.40
CA GLY A 7 -4.29 23.03 7.55
C GLY A 7 -5.17 21.84 7.91
N ILE A 8 -4.66 20.90 8.71
CA ILE A 8 -5.36 19.68 9.12
C ILE A 8 -5.41 19.64 10.66
N CYS A 9 -6.58 19.34 11.22
CA CYS A 9 -6.82 19.34 12.67
C CYS A 9 -6.25 18.08 13.37
N TRP A 10 -4.94 17.81 13.24
CA TRP A 10 -4.28 16.64 13.84
C TRP A 10 -4.43 16.56 15.36
N ASP A 11 -4.45 17.71 16.06
CA ASP A 11 -4.63 17.77 17.51
C ASP A 11 -6.02 17.25 17.93
N ALA A 12 -7.06 17.48 17.11
CA ALA A 12 -8.41 16.97 17.38
C ALA A 12 -8.47 15.44 17.28
N LEU A 13 -7.72 14.84 16.34
CA LEU A 13 -7.62 13.39 16.27
C LEU A 13 -6.77 12.82 17.41
N THR A 14 -5.54 13.30 17.56
CA THR A 14 -4.54 12.70 18.46
C THR A 14 -4.91 12.85 19.93
N SER A 15 -5.64 13.90 20.30
CA SER A 15 -6.22 14.02 21.64
C SER A 15 -7.13 12.81 21.94
N ASN A 16 -7.87 12.27 20.98
CA ASN A 16 -8.80 11.17 21.18
C ASN A 16 -8.16 9.78 21.24
N LEU A 17 -6.84 9.70 21.11
CA LEU A 17 -6.09 8.45 21.06
C LEU A 17 -5.26 8.24 22.33
N VAL A 18 -5.10 6.99 22.75
CA VAL A 18 -4.23 6.58 23.85
C VAL A 18 -3.48 5.33 23.47
N PHE A 19 -2.18 5.30 23.75
CA PHE A 19 -1.39 4.09 23.57
C PHE A 19 -1.64 3.08 24.70
N GLN A 20 -1.78 1.80 24.33
CA GLN A 20 -1.85 0.70 25.28
C GLN A 20 -0.94 -0.44 24.81
N SER A 21 -0.13 -0.96 25.73
CA SER A 21 0.79 -2.07 25.49
C SER A 21 0.24 -3.36 26.10
N HIS A 22 0.02 -4.36 25.25
CA HIS A 22 -0.54 -5.66 25.63
C HIS A 22 0.23 -6.80 24.97
N PRO A 23 1.52 -7.00 25.28
CA PRO A 23 2.36 -8.00 24.59
C PRO A 23 2.05 -9.46 24.97
N SER A 24 1.25 -9.69 26.03
CA SER A 24 0.93 -11.04 26.49
C SER A 24 0.01 -11.80 25.52
N ALA A 25 0.28 -13.09 25.32
CA ALA A 25 -0.56 -13.99 24.51
C ALA A 25 -1.93 -14.32 25.14
N ASP A 26 -2.09 -14.04 26.44
CA ASP A 26 -3.31 -14.33 27.20
C ASP A 26 -4.32 -13.18 27.17
N VAL A 27 -3.89 -12.00 26.78
CA VAL A 27 -4.75 -10.82 26.63
C VAL A 27 -5.23 -10.74 25.18
N SER A 28 -6.52 -10.53 24.95
CA SER A 28 -7.08 -10.44 23.59
C SER A 28 -6.67 -9.16 22.87
N GLU A 29 -6.54 -8.05 23.59
CA GLU A 29 -6.19 -6.73 23.12
C GLU A 29 -4.72 -6.68 22.67
N ALA A 30 -4.43 -6.08 21.52
CA ALA A 30 -3.06 -5.95 21.00
C ALA A 30 -2.36 -4.69 21.50
N THR A 31 -1.03 -4.63 21.41
CA THR A 31 -0.31 -3.37 21.56
C THR A 31 -0.72 -2.44 20.41
N ASN A 32 -1.36 -1.31 20.71
CA ASN A 32 -1.81 -0.35 19.69
C ASN A 32 -2.19 1.03 20.27
N LEU A 33 -2.55 1.97 19.40
CA LEU A 33 -3.37 3.11 19.77
C LEU A 33 -4.86 2.71 19.86
N TYR A 34 -5.53 3.27 20.86
CA TYR A 34 -6.93 3.05 21.16
C TYR A 34 -7.71 4.36 21.18
N PHE A 35 -8.93 4.34 20.62
CA PHE A 35 -9.90 5.42 20.83
C PHE A 35 -10.30 5.49 22.31
N ARG A 36 -10.42 6.71 22.84
CA ARG A 36 -10.75 6.94 24.26
C ARG A 36 -12.25 6.96 24.54
N PHE A 37 -13.09 7.13 23.52
CA PHE A 37 -14.55 7.28 23.61
C PHE A 37 -14.97 8.33 24.65
N ARG A 38 -14.30 9.49 24.61
CA ARG A 38 -14.66 10.65 25.44
C ARG A 38 -15.91 11.34 24.88
N PRO A 39 -16.63 12.13 25.69
CA PRO A 39 -17.63 13.04 25.15
C PRO A 39 -17.00 13.94 24.08
N GLN A 40 -17.70 14.12 22.95
CA GLN A 40 -17.28 14.90 21.77
C GLN A 40 -16.25 14.23 20.85
N GLN A 41 -15.79 13.01 21.15
CA GLN A 41 -14.83 12.30 20.29
C GLN A 41 -15.34 12.17 18.85
N GLY A 42 -16.61 11.82 18.65
CA GLY A 42 -17.18 11.67 17.33
C GLY A 42 -17.17 12.98 16.55
N GLN A 43 -17.46 14.09 17.21
CA GLN A 43 -17.41 15.43 16.59
C GLN A 43 -15.98 15.86 16.25
N GLU A 44 -15.02 15.61 17.15
CA GLU A 44 -13.61 15.97 16.95
C GLU A 44 -12.97 15.14 15.83
N ILE A 45 -13.26 13.84 15.75
CA ILE A 45 -12.82 12.98 14.64
C ILE A 45 -13.49 13.40 13.32
N GLY A 46 -14.78 13.75 13.35
CA GLY A 46 -15.49 14.29 12.19
C GLY A 46 -14.86 15.59 11.69
N GLN A 47 -14.52 16.52 12.60
CA GLN A 47 -13.83 17.76 12.26
C GLN A 47 -12.45 17.50 11.64
N PHE A 48 -11.69 16.52 12.16
CA PHE A 48 -10.44 16.11 11.55
C PHE A 48 -10.64 15.61 10.11
N ALA A 49 -11.61 14.70 9.90
CA ALA A 49 -11.89 14.12 8.60
C ALA A 49 -12.31 15.19 7.56
N GLU A 50 -13.16 16.13 7.96
CA GLU A 50 -13.56 17.30 7.16
C GLU A 50 -12.37 18.21 6.83
N SER A 51 -11.48 18.48 7.80
CA SER A 51 -10.30 19.33 7.57
C SER A 51 -9.34 18.72 6.54
N LEU A 52 -9.12 17.40 6.59
CA LEU A 52 -8.31 16.68 5.61
C LEU A 52 -8.97 16.68 4.23
N ALA A 53 -10.28 16.43 4.16
CA ALA A 53 -11.04 16.50 2.91
C ALA A 53 -10.95 17.90 2.27
N HIS A 54 -11.09 18.96 3.08
CA HIS A 54 -10.97 20.33 2.62
C HIS A 54 -9.55 20.66 2.12
N ALA A 55 -8.51 20.18 2.79
CA ALA A 55 -7.13 20.33 2.36
C ALA A 55 -6.88 19.66 1.00
N ILE A 56 -7.36 18.42 0.83
CA ILE A 56 -7.27 17.69 -0.45
C ILE A 56 -8.02 18.44 -1.55
N ALA A 57 -9.25 18.90 -1.31
CA ALA A 57 -10.05 19.63 -2.29
C ALA A 57 -9.38 20.94 -2.72
N SER A 58 -8.88 21.72 -1.76
CA SER A 58 -8.19 22.98 -2.01
C SER A 58 -6.90 22.79 -2.83
N GLU A 59 -6.12 21.75 -2.50
CA GLU A 59 -4.94 21.39 -3.28
C GLU A 59 -5.31 20.90 -4.68
N THR A 60 -6.37 20.11 -4.80
CA THR A 60 -6.88 19.60 -6.08
C THR A 60 -7.20 20.74 -7.03
N GLU A 61 -7.93 21.76 -6.55
CA GLU A 61 -8.25 22.92 -7.37
C GLU A 61 -6.99 23.68 -7.80
N ARG A 62 -6.03 23.85 -6.87
CA ARG A 62 -4.76 24.53 -7.17
C ARG A 62 -3.93 23.76 -8.18
N GLU A 63 -3.83 22.45 -8.03
CA GLU A 63 -3.05 21.58 -8.92
C GLU A 63 -3.71 21.50 -10.30
N ARG A 64 -5.04 21.38 -10.38
CA ARG A 64 -5.79 21.28 -11.64
C ARG A 64 -5.60 22.50 -12.54
N ARG A 65 -5.45 23.69 -11.96
CA ARG A 65 -5.18 24.95 -12.68
C ARG A 65 -3.84 24.98 -13.43
N LYS A 66 -2.91 24.07 -13.13
CA LYS A 66 -1.63 23.95 -13.85
C LYS A 66 -1.78 23.30 -15.23
N TYR A 67 -2.92 22.63 -15.49
CA TYR A 67 -3.21 21.91 -16.72
C TYR A 67 -4.25 22.66 -17.57
N PRO A 68 -4.31 22.44 -18.89
CA PRO A 68 -5.37 22.93 -19.76
C PRO A 68 -6.76 22.74 -19.17
N ALA A 69 -7.61 23.77 -19.23
CA ALA A 69 -8.97 23.71 -18.70
C ALA A 69 -9.88 22.72 -19.46
N ARG A 70 -9.52 22.38 -20.70
CA ARG A 70 -10.22 21.43 -21.55
C ARG A 70 -9.21 20.65 -22.39
N TYR A 71 -9.52 19.40 -22.65
CA TYR A 71 -8.79 18.52 -23.55
C TYR A 71 -9.72 18.07 -24.67
N ASP A 72 -9.17 17.89 -25.86
CA ASP A 72 -9.87 17.23 -26.95
C ASP A 72 -9.85 15.71 -26.73
N PRO A 73 -10.98 15.00 -26.93
CA PRO A 73 -11.02 13.55 -26.81
C PRO A 73 -9.98 12.87 -27.73
N PRO A 74 -9.08 12.03 -27.20
CA PRO A 74 -8.09 11.33 -28.02
C PRO A 74 -8.77 10.36 -29.00
N GLN A 75 -8.21 10.24 -30.20
CA GLN A 75 -8.61 9.18 -31.14
C GLN A 75 -8.05 7.82 -30.71
N ARG A 76 -8.55 6.74 -31.31
CA ARG A 76 -8.16 5.36 -30.97
C ARG A 76 -6.69 5.05 -31.27
N ASP A 77 -6.14 5.68 -32.29
CA ASP A 77 -4.77 5.56 -32.78
C ASP A 77 -3.84 6.64 -32.24
N ASP A 78 -4.36 7.57 -31.42
CA ASP A 78 -3.53 8.56 -30.75
C ASP A 78 -2.60 7.88 -29.75
N ILE A 79 -1.34 8.33 -29.72
CA ILE A 79 -0.40 8.00 -28.66
C ILE A 79 -0.79 8.77 -27.40
N ILE A 80 -1.16 8.04 -26.36
CA ILE A 80 -1.46 8.58 -25.02
C ILE A 80 -0.19 8.66 -24.20
N LEU A 81 0.61 7.58 -24.21
CA LEU A 81 1.90 7.53 -23.53
C LEU A 81 2.99 7.85 -24.54
N ALA A 82 3.43 9.11 -24.60
CA ALA A 82 4.63 9.49 -25.34
C ALA A 82 5.87 8.78 -24.77
N ASP A 83 6.96 8.75 -25.52
CA ASP A 83 8.16 7.98 -25.15
C ASP A 83 8.68 8.42 -23.77
N GLU A 84 8.66 9.71 -23.44
CA GLU A 84 9.13 10.24 -22.16
C GLU A 84 8.34 9.69 -20.97
N VAL A 85 7.02 9.57 -21.11
CA VAL A 85 6.14 9.01 -20.07
C VAL A 85 6.26 7.48 -20.02
N ALA A 86 6.31 6.84 -21.19
CA ALA A 86 6.43 5.39 -21.29
C ALA A 86 7.73 4.88 -20.64
N HIS A 87 8.85 5.60 -20.76
CA HIS A 87 10.09 5.26 -20.05
C HIS A 87 9.96 5.28 -18.52
N LYS A 88 9.06 6.11 -17.96
CA LYS A 88 8.82 6.15 -16.50
C LYS A 88 7.91 5.02 -16.04
N VAL A 89 6.90 4.70 -16.85
CA VAL A 89 5.91 3.64 -16.54
C VAL A 89 6.53 2.26 -16.71
N GLN A 90 7.39 2.06 -17.71
CA GLN A 90 7.87 0.74 -18.09
C GLN A 90 8.61 -0.05 -17.00
N PRO A 91 9.48 0.53 -16.15
CA PRO A 91 10.09 -0.22 -15.06
C PRO A 91 9.07 -0.74 -14.05
N LEU A 92 7.99 0.03 -13.81
CA LEU A 92 6.86 -0.43 -12.99
C LEU A 92 6.12 -1.56 -13.72
N ALA A 93 5.90 -1.39 -15.04
CA ALA A 93 5.24 -2.39 -15.89
C ALA A 93 5.96 -3.73 -15.89
N TYR A 94 7.27 -3.70 -15.99
CA TYR A 94 8.09 -4.88 -15.86
C TYR A 94 7.87 -5.59 -14.51
N ALA A 95 7.87 -4.84 -13.41
CA ALA A 95 7.70 -5.40 -12.07
C ALA A 95 6.29 -6.00 -11.87
N TRP A 96 5.21 -5.29 -12.23
CA TRP A 96 3.87 -5.84 -12.04
C TRP A 96 3.53 -6.98 -13.01
N CYS A 97 4.21 -7.07 -14.16
CA CYS A 97 4.07 -8.22 -15.04
C CYS A 97 4.69 -9.49 -14.46
N GLN A 98 5.61 -9.39 -13.49
CA GLN A 98 6.09 -10.54 -12.71
C GLN A 98 5.12 -10.94 -11.60
N ASN A 99 3.95 -10.30 -11.50
CA ASN A 99 2.91 -10.74 -10.59
C ASN A 99 2.24 -12.00 -11.15
N ASP A 100 2.55 -13.15 -10.53
CA ASP A 100 2.00 -14.44 -10.93
C ASP A 100 0.47 -14.52 -10.83
N CYS A 101 -0.14 -13.74 -9.92
CA CYS A 101 -1.60 -13.68 -9.78
C CYS A 101 -2.31 -13.08 -11.01
N TRP A 102 -1.60 -12.34 -11.87
CA TRP A 102 -2.22 -11.60 -12.98
C TRP A 102 -2.08 -12.30 -14.34
N GLU A 103 -1.42 -13.46 -14.38
CA GLU A 103 -1.18 -14.23 -15.61
C GLU A 103 -0.51 -13.40 -16.73
N PHE A 104 0.30 -12.40 -16.38
CA PHE A 104 1.07 -11.61 -17.36
C PHE A 104 2.51 -12.11 -17.54
N GLY A 105 3.07 -12.85 -16.57
CA GLY A 105 4.48 -13.25 -16.57
C GLY A 105 4.91 -14.01 -17.84
N TRP A 106 4.09 -14.95 -18.31
CA TRP A 106 4.35 -15.69 -19.54
C TRP A 106 4.30 -14.82 -20.81
N LYS A 107 3.65 -13.65 -20.75
CA LYS A 107 3.54 -12.71 -21.87
C LYS A 107 4.77 -11.80 -22.02
N VAL A 108 5.65 -11.72 -21.01
CA VAL A 108 6.82 -10.85 -21.02
C VAL A 108 8.09 -11.68 -21.15
N THR A 109 8.74 -11.61 -22.31
CA THR A 109 9.94 -12.40 -22.64
C THR A 109 11.16 -11.53 -22.99
N ASN A 110 10.97 -10.21 -23.03
CA ASN A 110 11.98 -9.25 -23.46
C ASN A 110 12.49 -8.34 -22.33
N SER A 111 13.67 -7.77 -22.57
CA SER A 111 14.33 -6.73 -21.75
C SER A 111 13.39 -5.57 -21.39
N PRO A 112 13.60 -4.87 -20.26
CA PRO A 112 12.86 -3.67 -19.84
C PRO A 112 13.03 -2.42 -20.74
N ASP A 113 13.51 -2.57 -21.97
CA ASP A 113 13.68 -1.49 -22.95
C ASP A 113 12.37 -1.11 -23.65
N LEU A 114 12.21 0.17 -24.01
CA LEU A 114 10.99 0.67 -24.65
C LEU A 114 10.62 -0.12 -25.91
N CYS A 115 9.35 -0.55 -25.97
CA CYS A 115 8.83 -1.35 -27.06
C CYS A 115 8.89 -0.58 -28.39
N ARG A 116 9.61 -1.15 -29.38
CA ARG A 116 9.72 -0.64 -30.75
C ARG A 116 8.82 -1.37 -31.75
N HIS A 117 8.07 -2.37 -31.29
CA HIS A 117 7.25 -3.25 -32.12
C HIS A 117 5.88 -2.64 -32.41
N VAL A 118 5.82 -1.68 -33.34
CA VAL A 118 4.59 -0.94 -33.69
C VAL A 118 3.51 -1.85 -34.31
N GLU A 119 3.92 -2.86 -35.09
CA GLU A 119 2.99 -3.73 -35.81
C GLU A 119 2.48 -4.92 -34.99
N SER A 120 3.09 -5.22 -33.84
CA SER A 120 2.78 -6.41 -33.03
C SER A 120 1.38 -6.36 -32.43
N GLU A 121 0.71 -7.50 -32.37
CA GLU A 121 -0.62 -7.62 -31.76
C GLU A 121 -0.55 -7.81 -30.24
N GLY A 122 -1.06 -6.83 -29.50
CA GLY A 122 -1.10 -6.85 -28.04
C GLY A 122 0.26 -7.17 -27.42
N PHE A 123 0.30 -8.23 -26.62
CA PHE A 123 1.51 -8.71 -25.93
C PHE A 123 2.36 -9.68 -26.76
N ALA A 124 2.04 -9.95 -28.03
CA ALA A 124 2.81 -10.89 -28.85
C ALA A 124 4.29 -10.48 -29.03
N CYS A 125 4.62 -9.19 -28.83
CA CYS A 125 5.99 -8.70 -28.85
C CYS A 125 6.81 -9.06 -27.62
N GLY A 126 6.24 -9.65 -26.56
CA GLY A 126 6.99 -10.02 -25.36
C GLY A 126 7.43 -8.84 -24.50
N CYS A 127 7.05 -7.60 -24.83
CA CYS A 127 7.51 -6.41 -24.13
C CYS A 127 6.65 -6.13 -22.88
N PRO A 128 7.23 -5.54 -21.80
CA PRO A 128 6.49 -5.23 -20.58
C PRO A 128 5.43 -4.14 -20.76
N LEU A 129 5.69 -3.19 -21.65
CA LEU A 129 4.75 -2.15 -22.06
C LEU A 129 4.69 -2.09 -23.60
N PRO A 130 3.85 -2.91 -24.25
CA PRO A 130 3.75 -2.96 -25.70
C PRO A 130 3.30 -1.62 -26.30
N TYR A 131 3.70 -1.34 -27.56
CA TYR A 131 3.33 -0.09 -28.24
C TYR A 131 1.81 0.10 -28.31
N ARG A 132 1.05 -0.95 -28.60
CA ARG A 132 -0.43 -0.88 -28.67
C ARG A 132 -1.07 -0.50 -27.34
N GLU A 133 -0.45 -0.86 -26.22
CA GLU A 133 -0.93 -0.52 -24.87
C GLU A 133 -0.68 0.95 -24.50
N ARG A 134 -0.01 1.71 -25.37
CA ARG A 134 0.21 3.15 -25.24
C ARG A 134 -0.82 3.99 -26.01
N LEU A 135 -1.66 3.34 -26.83
CA LEU A 135 -2.63 3.99 -27.71
C LEU A 135 -3.96 4.27 -27.01
N GLY A 136 -4.72 5.25 -27.50
CA GLY A 136 -6.05 5.58 -26.98
C GLY A 136 -6.99 4.38 -26.96
N SER A 137 -6.94 3.53 -27.99
CA SER A 137 -7.73 2.30 -28.09
C SER A 137 -7.57 1.35 -26.89
N ALA A 138 -6.39 1.26 -26.29
CA ALA A 138 -6.13 0.38 -25.16
C ALA A 138 -6.87 0.84 -23.87
N PHE A 139 -6.94 2.15 -23.66
CA PHE A 139 -7.67 2.75 -22.53
C PHE A 139 -9.19 2.82 -22.72
N LEU A 140 -9.67 2.52 -23.93
CA LEU A 140 -11.12 2.49 -24.25
C LEU A 140 -11.73 1.09 -24.13
N ARG A 141 -10.96 0.09 -23.68
CA ARG A 141 -11.49 -1.22 -23.32
C ARG A 141 -12.40 -1.07 -22.09
N ARG A 142 -13.60 -1.62 -22.17
CA ARG A 142 -14.60 -1.51 -21.10
C ARG A 142 -14.44 -2.66 -20.12
N TYR A 143 -14.72 -2.37 -18.84
CA TYR A 143 -14.98 -3.43 -17.87
C TYR A 143 -16.16 -4.29 -18.35
N GLN A 144 -16.01 -5.60 -18.20
CA GLN A 144 -17.04 -6.59 -18.48
C GLN A 144 -17.32 -7.38 -17.21
N HIS A 145 -18.60 -7.50 -16.85
CA HIS A 145 -18.97 -8.42 -15.79
C HIS A 145 -18.60 -9.86 -16.18
N ASN A 146 -18.07 -10.59 -15.21
CA ASN A 146 -17.59 -11.95 -15.35
C ASN A 146 -17.99 -12.78 -14.13
N ASP A 147 -17.99 -14.10 -14.30
CA ASP A 147 -18.09 -15.03 -13.19
C ASP A 147 -16.76 -15.09 -12.41
N CYS A 148 -16.80 -15.63 -11.20
CA CYS A 148 -15.62 -15.79 -10.36
C CYS A 148 -14.54 -16.63 -11.05
N PHE A 149 -13.27 -16.29 -10.78
CA PHE A 149 -12.08 -16.91 -11.39
C PHE A 149 -11.91 -16.65 -12.90
N GLU A 150 -12.78 -15.84 -13.53
CA GLU A 150 -12.66 -15.49 -14.96
C GLU A 150 -12.16 -14.06 -15.19
N PHE A 151 -11.86 -13.31 -14.14
CA PHE A 151 -11.56 -11.89 -14.22
C PHE A 151 -10.37 -11.58 -15.13
N PHE A 152 -9.20 -12.19 -14.91
CA PHE A 152 -8.01 -11.93 -15.74
C PHE A 152 -8.19 -12.39 -17.19
N ARG A 153 -8.96 -13.46 -17.41
CA ARG A 153 -9.30 -13.94 -18.75
C ARG A 153 -10.17 -12.94 -19.52
N VAL A 154 -11.16 -12.34 -18.86
CA VAL A 154 -12.16 -11.45 -19.49
C VAL A 154 -11.69 -10.00 -19.54
N ASN A 155 -11.06 -9.54 -18.47
CA ASN A 155 -10.72 -8.15 -18.24
C ASN A 155 -9.21 -7.87 -18.23
N GLY A 156 -8.33 -8.87 -18.34
CA GLY A 156 -6.88 -8.72 -18.14
C GLY A 156 -6.24 -7.61 -18.96
N ASP A 157 -6.57 -7.48 -20.25
CA ASP A 157 -6.02 -6.41 -21.09
C ASP A 157 -6.54 -5.02 -20.68
N ALA A 158 -7.79 -4.90 -20.21
CA ALA A 158 -8.32 -3.63 -19.71
C ALA A 158 -7.74 -3.29 -18.32
N PHE A 159 -7.59 -4.30 -17.47
CA PHE A 159 -6.96 -4.21 -16.16
C PHE A 159 -5.49 -3.79 -16.29
N PHE A 160 -4.74 -4.32 -17.27
CA PHE A 160 -3.38 -3.87 -17.55
C PHE A 160 -3.32 -2.36 -17.79
N ASN A 161 -4.21 -1.80 -18.61
CA ASN A 161 -4.26 -0.36 -18.84
C ASN A 161 -4.77 0.44 -17.64
N LEU A 162 -5.60 -0.14 -16.78
CA LEU A 162 -5.91 0.44 -15.48
C LEU A 162 -4.64 0.58 -14.63
N GLN A 163 -3.79 -0.45 -14.60
CA GLN A 163 -2.51 -0.40 -13.88
C GLN A 163 -1.55 0.66 -14.44
N VAL A 164 -1.58 0.89 -15.76
CA VAL A 164 -0.91 2.04 -16.37
C VAL A 164 -1.48 3.36 -15.84
N VAL A 165 -2.80 3.52 -15.72
CA VAL A 165 -3.40 4.71 -15.11
C VAL A 165 -2.98 4.87 -13.65
N ASN A 166 -2.99 3.79 -12.86
CA ASN A 166 -2.49 3.79 -11.48
C ASN A 166 -1.03 4.27 -11.41
N ALA A 167 -0.18 3.81 -12.33
CA ALA A 167 1.21 4.22 -12.42
C ALA A 167 1.35 5.72 -12.74
N LEU A 168 0.53 6.26 -13.64
CA LEU A 168 0.51 7.69 -13.95
C LEU A 168 0.13 8.54 -12.73
N LEU A 169 -0.87 8.09 -11.94
CA LEU A 169 -1.27 8.76 -10.69
C LEU A 169 -0.11 8.80 -9.68
N VAL A 170 0.57 7.67 -9.47
CA VAL A 170 1.72 7.57 -8.56
C VAL A 170 2.91 8.42 -9.05
N LEU A 171 3.22 8.38 -10.35
CA LEU A 171 4.33 9.13 -10.95
C LEU A 171 4.05 10.64 -11.07
N GLY A 172 2.78 11.05 -11.00
CA GLY A 172 2.37 12.45 -11.14
C GLY A 172 2.21 12.92 -12.58
N GLU A 173 2.07 11.98 -13.51
CA GLU A 173 1.86 12.24 -14.93
C GLU A 173 0.37 12.45 -15.21
N MET A 174 -0.18 13.61 -14.82
CA MET A 174 -1.61 13.87 -14.93
C MET A 174 -2.08 14.27 -16.33
N ASP A 175 -1.22 14.82 -17.19
CA ASP A 175 -1.63 15.28 -18.53
C ASP A 175 -2.26 14.14 -19.38
N PRO A 176 -1.65 12.93 -19.46
CA PRO A 176 -2.29 11.80 -20.11
C PRO A 176 -3.61 11.36 -19.44
N VAL A 177 -3.68 11.39 -18.10
CA VAL A 177 -4.88 11.02 -17.35
C VAL A 177 -6.04 11.97 -17.66
N LEU A 178 -5.79 13.28 -17.63
CA LEU A 178 -6.79 14.30 -17.96
C LEU A 178 -7.25 14.19 -19.42
N ARG A 179 -6.33 13.93 -20.35
CA ARG A 179 -6.66 13.69 -21.76
C ARG A 179 -7.55 12.46 -21.94
N LEU A 180 -7.29 11.37 -21.21
CA LEU A 180 -8.14 10.18 -21.23
C LEU A 180 -9.55 10.47 -20.71
N CYS A 181 -9.67 11.23 -19.61
CA CYS A 181 -10.95 11.59 -19.01
C CYS A 181 -11.85 12.40 -19.95
N ALA A 182 -11.28 13.16 -20.89
CA ALA A 182 -12.05 13.89 -21.89
C ALA A 182 -12.78 12.98 -22.89
N HIS A 183 -12.39 11.70 -23.00
CA HIS A 183 -13.03 10.80 -23.95
C HIS A 183 -14.39 10.29 -23.43
N PRO A 184 -15.50 10.45 -24.17
CA PRO A 184 -16.85 10.11 -23.67
C PRO A 184 -17.10 8.62 -23.44
N ALA A 185 -16.26 7.76 -24.00
CA ALA A 185 -16.33 6.31 -23.80
C ALA A 185 -15.31 5.77 -22.78
N ILE A 186 -14.61 6.64 -22.05
CA ILE A 186 -13.68 6.22 -21.00
C ILE A 186 -14.45 5.51 -19.89
N GLY A 187 -13.98 4.31 -19.50
CA GLY A 187 -14.64 3.46 -18.50
C GLY A 187 -14.05 3.58 -17.09
N LEU A 188 -13.24 4.60 -16.80
CA LEU A 188 -12.50 4.69 -15.54
C LEU A 188 -13.41 4.86 -14.32
N ARG A 189 -14.63 5.36 -14.50
CA ARG A 189 -15.63 5.46 -13.43
C ARG A 189 -16.04 4.09 -12.92
N GLU A 190 -16.31 3.17 -13.85
CA GLU A 190 -16.68 1.79 -13.57
C GLU A 190 -15.53 1.01 -12.94
N TRP A 191 -14.29 1.42 -13.21
CA TRP A 191 -13.08 0.84 -12.65
C TRP A 191 -12.71 1.35 -11.25
N MET A 192 -13.48 2.25 -10.64
CA MET A 192 -13.12 2.82 -9.34
C MET A 192 -13.08 1.77 -8.23
N GLU A 193 -14.17 1.02 -8.07
CA GLU A 193 -14.33 0.02 -7.02
C GLU A 193 -14.72 -1.31 -7.66
N VAL A 194 -13.73 -2.08 -8.07
CA VAL A 194 -13.94 -3.37 -8.74
C VAL A 194 -13.39 -4.49 -7.86
N ARG A 195 -14.11 -5.62 -7.88
CA ARG A 195 -13.73 -6.89 -7.24
C ARG A 195 -13.49 -7.95 -8.31
N GLU A 196 -12.62 -8.89 -8.03
CA GLU A 196 -12.36 -10.03 -8.93
C GLU A 196 -13.57 -10.97 -9.00
N CYS A 197 -14.16 -11.25 -7.84
CA CYS A 197 -15.34 -12.11 -7.64
C CYS A 197 -16.31 -11.46 -6.66
N TRP A 198 -17.55 -11.95 -6.55
CA TRP A 198 -18.56 -11.37 -5.65
C TRP A 198 -18.24 -11.57 -4.16
N ASP A 199 -17.46 -12.60 -3.80
CA ASP A 199 -17.07 -12.96 -2.44
C ASP A 199 -15.72 -12.36 -2.00
N THR A 200 -14.99 -11.72 -2.90
CA THR A 200 -13.71 -11.03 -2.62
C THR A 200 -13.90 -9.56 -2.24
N GLU A 201 -12.89 -8.97 -1.59
CA GLU A 201 -12.83 -7.53 -1.35
C GLU A 201 -12.71 -6.72 -2.66
N LEU A 202 -12.91 -5.41 -2.57
CA LEU A 202 -12.64 -4.47 -3.66
C LEU A 202 -11.13 -4.27 -3.73
N GLU A 203 -10.44 -5.03 -4.59
CA GLU A 203 -8.98 -5.10 -4.60
C GLU A 203 -8.32 -4.78 -5.96
N VAL A 204 -9.12 -4.67 -7.03
CA VAL A 204 -8.62 -4.46 -8.41
C VAL A 204 -8.98 -3.08 -8.99
N GLY A 205 -9.66 -2.24 -8.22
CA GLY A 205 -10.01 -0.87 -8.62
C GLY A 205 -8.84 0.11 -8.55
N TRP A 206 -9.02 1.31 -9.13
CA TRP A 206 -8.05 2.39 -8.92
C TRP A 206 -8.18 3.05 -7.53
N ASP A 207 -9.23 2.73 -6.77
CA ASP A 207 -9.39 3.16 -5.38
C ASP A 207 -8.24 2.73 -4.47
N GLN A 208 -7.66 1.56 -4.74
CA GLN A 208 -6.50 1.03 -4.02
C GLN A 208 -5.33 2.02 -3.98
N VAL A 209 -5.18 2.88 -5.01
CA VAL A 209 -4.12 3.88 -5.06
C VAL A 209 -4.24 4.89 -3.93
N PHE A 210 -5.44 5.39 -3.67
CA PHE A 210 -5.64 6.35 -2.60
C PHE A 210 -5.90 5.71 -1.24
N GLU A 211 -6.46 4.49 -1.17
CA GLU A 211 -6.66 3.78 0.11
C GLU A 211 -5.31 3.44 0.76
N ALA A 212 -4.38 2.82 0.03
CA ALA A 212 -3.04 2.51 0.52
C ALA A 212 -2.29 3.78 0.97
N THR A 213 -2.40 4.82 0.15
CA THR A 213 -1.78 6.11 0.40
C THR A 213 -2.35 6.78 1.65
N LEU A 214 -3.67 6.76 1.82
CA LEU A 214 -4.36 7.34 2.96
C LEU A 214 -3.97 6.62 4.25
N ASP A 215 -3.94 5.28 4.24
CA ASP A 215 -3.56 4.48 5.40
C ASP A 215 -2.14 4.84 5.86
N PHE A 216 -1.15 4.85 4.96
CA PHE A 216 0.22 5.24 5.32
C PHE A 216 0.35 6.72 5.71
N TYR A 217 -0.39 7.61 5.07
CA TYR A 217 -0.39 9.03 5.41
C TYR A 217 -0.94 9.25 6.83
N LEU A 218 -2.06 8.63 7.19
CA LEU A 218 -2.63 8.71 8.53
C LEU A 218 -1.72 8.04 9.55
N LEU A 219 -1.29 6.79 9.30
CA LEU A 219 -0.42 6.01 10.18
C LEU A 219 0.80 6.81 10.64
N LEU A 220 1.60 7.30 9.69
CA LEU A 220 2.88 7.95 10.01
C LEU A 220 2.69 9.33 10.66
N ASN A 221 1.66 10.09 10.27
CA ASN A 221 1.36 11.38 10.92
C ASN A 221 0.80 11.20 12.34
N ILE A 222 -0.05 10.20 12.55
CA ILE A 222 -0.57 9.85 13.88
C ILE A 222 0.60 9.44 14.78
N LEU A 223 1.41 8.47 14.35
CA LEU A 223 2.54 7.98 15.15
C LEU A 223 3.62 9.04 15.39
N ASP A 224 3.84 9.98 14.45
CA ASP A 224 4.75 11.12 14.68
C ASP A 224 4.34 11.98 15.89
N SER A 225 3.03 12.02 16.19
CA SER A 225 2.46 12.75 17.33
C SER A 225 2.68 12.06 18.68
N PHE A 226 3.03 10.77 18.69
CA PHE A 226 3.34 9.97 19.89
C PHE A 226 4.86 9.75 19.99
N ARG A 227 5.60 10.79 20.35
CA ARG A 227 7.08 10.78 20.33
C ARG A 227 7.70 9.79 21.31
N GLU A 228 6.99 9.49 22.39
CA GLU A 228 7.36 8.52 23.41
C GLU A 228 7.45 7.08 22.88
N LEU A 229 6.87 6.78 21.71
CA LEU A 229 6.90 5.43 21.11
C LEU A 229 8.08 5.23 20.15
N ARG A 230 8.96 6.23 19.97
CA ARG A 230 10.11 6.12 19.05
C ARG A 230 11.23 5.32 19.70
N ALA A 231 11.92 4.49 18.91
CA ALA A 231 12.94 3.53 19.35
C ALA A 231 14.10 4.12 20.18
N ASP A 232 14.37 5.43 20.09
CA ASP A 232 15.38 6.12 20.92
C ASP A 232 14.95 6.36 22.37
N SER A 233 13.71 6.02 22.72
CA SER A 233 13.21 5.99 24.09
C SER A 233 13.88 4.81 24.79
N SER A 234 14.59 5.04 25.89
CA SER A 234 15.25 4.07 26.80
C SER A 234 15.06 2.55 26.55
N PRO A 235 16.11 1.70 26.69
CA PRO A 235 15.99 0.25 26.53
C PRO A 235 14.81 -0.35 27.32
N GLY A 236 13.92 -1.08 26.62
CA GLY A 236 12.68 -1.63 27.19
C GLY A 236 11.46 -0.69 27.12
N SER A 237 11.55 0.40 26.35
CA SER A 237 10.41 1.25 26.00
C SER A 237 9.51 0.57 24.96
N ASP A 238 8.25 0.99 24.93
CA ASP A 238 7.32 0.61 23.87
C ASP A 238 7.76 1.20 22.53
N ASP A 239 7.78 0.36 21.49
CA ASP A 239 8.13 0.74 20.13
C ASP A 239 6.86 0.83 19.26
N TYR A 240 6.70 1.93 18.54
CA TYR A 240 5.56 2.08 17.61
C TYR A 240 5.51 0.98 16.55
N ARG A 241 6.65 0.39 16.20
CA ARG A 241 6.75 -0.68 15.20
C ARG A 241 6.17 -2.00 15.69
N ASP A 242 6.02 -2.14 17.02
CA ASP A 242 5.34 -3.26 17.66
C ASP A 242 3.82 -3.04 17.75
N THR A 243 3.28 -1.95 17.20
CA THR A 243 1.84 -1.71 17.22
C THR A 243 1.12 -2.51 16.12
N LYS A 244 -0.11 -2.95 16.44
CA LYS A 244 -1.01 -3.56 15.45
C LYS A 244 -1.17 -2.67 14.22
N MET A 245 -1.42 -1.37 14.41
CA MET A 245 -1.66 -0.44 13.30
C MET A 245 -0.49 -0.38 12.31
N TYR A 246 0.75 -0.44 12.81
CA TYR A 246 1.94 -0.37 11.97
C TYR A 246 2.18 -1.68 11.22
N GLN A 247 2.17 -2.81 11.94
CA GLN A 247 2.41 -4.13 11.34
C GLN A 247 1.31 -4.50 10.34
N GLN A 248 0.04 -4.27 10.67
CA GLN A 248 -1.09 -4.57 9.80
C GLN A 248 -1.06 -3.71 8.52
N ALA A 249 -0.80 -2.41 8.62
CA ALA A 249 -0.71 -1.53 7.45
C ALA A 249 0.45 -1.91 6.53
N LEU A 250 1.62 -2.27 7.10
CA LEU A 250 2.73 -2.80 6.32
C LEU A 250 2.31 -4.09 5.62
N PHE A 251 1.77 -5.06 6.34
CA PHE A 251 1.35 -6.32 5.75
C PHE A 251 0.35 -6.10 4.60
N ARG A 252 -0.76 -5.42 4.85
CA ARG A 252 -1.81 -5.20 3.86
C ARG A 252 -1.32 -4.56 2.56
N TRP A 253 -0.50 -3.51 2.67
CA TRP A 253 -0.16 -2.65 1.53
C TRP A 253 1.24 -2.86 0.95
N THR A 254 2.01 -3.79 1.50
CA THR A 254 3.35 -4.12 0.97
C THR A 254 3.52 -5.57 0.56
N GLN A 255 2.48 -6.39 0.68
CA GLN A 255 2.43 -7.77 0.17
C GLN A 255 2.86 -7.90 -1.28
N MET A 256 3.80 -8.80 -1.54
CA MET A 256 4.16 -9.23 -2.88
C MET A 256 2.96 -9.88 -3.56
N HIS A 257 2.87 -9.70 -4.88
CA HIS A 257 1.83 -10.31 -5.72
C HIS A 257 0.38 -9.86 -5.42
N SER A 258 0.18 -8.80 -4.61
CA SER A 258 -1.15 -8.23 -4.34
C SER A 258 -1.85 -7.69 -5.60
N GLN A 259 -3.18 -7.64 -5.58
CA GLN A 259 -3.98 -7.00 -6.65
C GLN A 259 -3.78 -5.47 -6.73
N ALA A 260 -3.18 -4.88 -5.70
CA ALA A 260 -2.77 -3.48 -5.62
C ALA A 260 -1.28 -3.28 -5.94
N GLU A 261 -0.66 -4.13 -6.77
CA GLU A 261 0.78 -4.17 -7.02
C GLU A 261 1.40 -2.79 -7.35
N VAL A 262 0.75 -1.99 -8.20
CA VAL A 262 1.27 -0.66 -8.61
C VAL A 262 1.37 0.32 -7.44
N PRO A 263 0.30 0.60 -6.67
CA PRO A 263 0.43 1.44 -5.49
C PRO A 263 1.32 0.80 -4.41
N SER A 264 1.29 -0.53 -4.23
CA SER A 264 2.13 -1.22 -3.24
C SER A 264 3.63 -1.04 -3.49
N GLN A 265 4.08 -1.02 -4.75
CA GLN A 265 5.50 -0.79 -5.09
C GLN A 265 6.03 0.56 -4.61
N PHE A 266 5.20 1.62 -4.66
CA PHE A 266 5.60 2.94 -4.15
C PHE A 266 5.88 2.90 -2.65
N HIS A 267 5.03 2.20 -1.90
CA HIS A 267 5.16 2.03 -0.46
C HIS A 267 6.31 1.08 -0.10
N ARG A 268 6.43 -0.09 -0.75
CA ARG A 268 7.55 -1.04 -0.57
C ARG A 268 8.91 -0.36 -0.69
N ARG A 269 9.10 0.47 -1.73
CA ARG A 269 10.33 1.22 -1.95
C ARG A 269 10.66 2.20 -0.83
N PHE A 270 9.64 2.81 -0.22
CA PHE A 270 9.86 3.70 0.91
C PHE A 270 10.31 2.92 2.15
N PHE A 271 9.63 1.80 2.47
CA PHE A 271 9.91 1.00 3.66
C PHE A 271 11.09 0.03 3.50
N GLY A 272 11.62 -0.16 2.29
CA GLY A 272 12.69 -1.13 2.01
C GLY A 272 12.19 -2.58 2.03
N LEU A 273 10.97 -2.80 1.54
CA LEU A 273 10.25 -4.08 1.62
C LEU A 273 9.99 -4.69 0.23
N GLU A 274 10.83 -4.40 -0.77
CA GLU A 274 10.64 -4.87 -2.16
C GLU A 274 10.56 -6.40 -2.28
N ASP A 275 11.25 -7.12 -1.40
CA ASP A 275 11.35 -8.59 -1.37
C ASP A 275 10.75 -9.18 -0.08
N HIS A 276 9.74 -8.52 0.52
CA HIS A 276 9.13 -8.93 1.80
C HIS A 276 7.64 -9.24 1.67
N PHE A 277 7.19 -10.21 2.47
CA PHE A 277 5.80 -10.61 2.67
C PHE A 277 5.13 -11.22 1.44
N GLU A 278 5.38 -12.52 1.24
CA GLU A 278 4.55 -13.35 0.36
C GLU A 278 3.26 -13.70 1.12
N ALA A 279 2.09 -13.39 0.56
CA ALA A 279 0.81 -13.72 1.17
C ALA A 279 0.13 -14.87 0.41
N PRO A 280 -0.53 -15.81 1.14
CA PRO A 280 -0.61 -15.91 2.60
C PRO A 280 0.72 -16.37 3.23
N PHE A 281 0.96 -15.95 4.48
CA PHE A 281 2.14 -16.36 5.24
C PHE A 281 2.09 -17.84 5.57
N THR A 282 3.19 -18.55 5.31
CA THR A 282 3.38 -19.90 5.82
C THR A 282 4.50 -19.89 6.86
N ILE A 283 4.12 -19.86 8.13
CA ILE A 283 5.09 -19.83 9.22
C ILE A 283 5.55 -21.26 9.54
N ASP A 284 6.82 -21.55 9.29
CA ASP A 284 7.51 -22.81 9.63
C ASP A 284 8.38 -22.71 10.89
N ARG A 285 8.52 -21.50 11.47
CA ARG A 285 9.45 -21.15 12.56
C ARG A 285 8.74 -20.36 13.65
N GLN A 286 9.49 -19.86 14.63
CA GLN A 286 9.00 -18.94 15.67
C GLN A 286 7.94 -19.54 16.65
N PHE A 287 7.63 -20.83 16.58
CA PHE A 287 6.73 -21.51 17.54
C PHE A 287 7.22 -21.50 19.00
N HIS A 288 8.44 -21.07 19.26
CA HIS A 288 8.91 -20.82 20.63
C HIS A 288 8.26 -19.57 21.26
N LEU A 289 7.68 -18.68 20.45
CA LEU A 289 6.93 -17.52 20.93
C LEU A 289 5.56 -17.98 21.43
N PRO A 290 5.14 -17.59 22.65
CA PRO A 290 3.88 -18.06 23.24
C PRO A 290 2.64 -17.83 22.36
N ILE A 291 2.57 -16.69 21.66
CA ILE A 291 1.44 -16.38 20.78
C ILE A 291 1.39 -17.29 19.55
N MET A 292 2.53 -17.57 18.93
CA MET A 292 2.60 -18.47 17.77
C MET A 292 2.34 -19.93 18.17
N ALA A 293 2.85 -20.36 19.34
CA ALA A 293 2.55 -21.67 19.90
C ALA A 293 1.05 -21.86 20.16
N LYS A 294 0.38 -20.82 20.70
CA LYS A 294 -1.05 -20.82 20.97
C LYS A 294 -1.86 -20.92 19.67
N LEU A 295 -1.53 -20.11 18.66
CA LEU A 295 -2.17 -20.19 17.34
C LEU A 295 -2.00 -21.56 16.70
N LEU A 296 -0.81 -22.16 16.77
CA LEU A 296 -0.57 -23.50 16.25
C LEU A 296 -1.42 -24.54 16.97
N ALA A 297 -1.54 -24.47 18.29
CA ALA A 297 -2.38 -25.37 19.05
C ALA A 297 -3.88 -25.21 18.73
N GLU A 298 -4.34 -23.97 18.52
CA GLU A 298 -5.72 -23.67 18.11
C GLU A 298 -6.01 -24.22 16.70
N GLU A 299 -5.10 -24.03 15.74
CA GLU A 299 -5.25 -24.54 14.37
C GLU A 299 -5.24 -26.08 14.35
N GLN A 300 -4.31 -26.71 15.07
CA GLN A 300 -4.26 -28.17 15.21
C GLN A 300 -5.52 -28.75 15.88
N ALA A 301 -6.18 -27.99 16.76
CA ALA A 301 -7.45 -28.40 17.37
C ALA A 301 -8.64 -28.25 16.41
N ARG A 302 -8.56 -27.38 15.40
CA ARG A 302 -9.62 -27.19 14.39
C ARG A 302 -9.62 -28.27 13.31
N VAL A 303 -8.47 -28.84 12.99
CA VAL A 303 -8.33 -29.92 11.99
C VAL A 303 -8.57 -31.28 12.66
N PRO A 304 -9.73 -31.95 12.44
CA PRO A 304 -9.90 -33.33 12.89
C PRO A 304 -9.02 -34.19 11.97
N ILE A 305 -8.12 -34.97 12.55
CA ILE A 305 -7.28 -35.94 11.82
C ILE A 305 -8.16 -36.84 10.93
N SER A 306 -8.05 -36.69 9.60
CA SER A 306 -8.23 -37.78 8.63
C SER A 306 -7.82 -37.36 7.22
N VAL A 307 -6.56 -37.58 6.86
CA VAL A 307 -6.18 -37.91 5.48
C VAL A 307 -5.53 -39.30 5.53
N PRO A 308 -5.95 -40.28 4.70
CA PRO A 308 -5.28 -41.57 4.63
C PRO A 308 -3.82 -41.38 4.26
N LEU A 309 -2.95 -42.00 5.05
CA LEU A 309 -1.50 -42.11 4.86
C LEU A 309 -1.23 -42.89 3.58
N ASP A 310 -0.71 -42.24 2.54
CA ASP A 310 -0.14 -42.93 1.38
C ASP A 310 1.16 -42.28 0.84
N ASP A 311 1.80 -41.38 1.59
CA ASP A 311 3.19 -40.96 1.32
C ASP A 311 4.00 -40.97 2.63
N GLU A 312 4.84 -42.00 2.80
CA GLU A 312 5.71 -42.18 3.98
C GLU A 312 7.02 -41.35 3.95
N ASP A 313 7.21 -40.49 2.94
CA ASP A 313 8.53 -39.87 2.69
C ASP A 313 8.68 -38.40 3.12
N ASP A 314 7.72 -37.78 3.82
CA ASP A 314 7.93 -36.47 4.46
C ASP A 314 7.18 -36.31 5.80
N PRO A 315 7.88 -36.23 6.95
CA PRO A 315 7.24 -35.89 8.20
C PRO A 315 6.83 -34.41 8.16
N TYR A 316 5.56 -34.14 7.81
CA TYR A 316 4.97 -32.80 7.80
C TYR A 316 5.41 -31.99 9.02
N ALA A 317 6.35 -31.06 8.80
CA ALA A 317 6.72 -30.08 9.80
C ALA A 317 5.46 -29.25 10.12
N PRO A 318 5.19 -28.94 11.39
CA PRO A 318 4.06 -28.09 11.73
C PRO A 318 4.21 -26.73 11.05
N CYS A 319 3.18 -26.29 10.33
CA CYS A 319 3.11 -24.98 9.71
C CYS A 319 1.83 -24.25 10.12
N LEU A 320 1.89 -22.93 10.13
CA LEU A 320 0.74 -22.04 10.36
C LEU A 320 0.47 -21.21 9.12
N PHE A 321 -0.75 -21.29 8.60
CA PHE A 321 -1.22 -20.43 7.51
C PHE A 321 -1.83 -19.16 8.08
N LEU A 322 -1.14 -18.03 7.92
CA LEU A 322 -1.61 -16.74 8.39
C LEU A 322 -1.91 -15.77 7.25
N ASN A 323 -2.90 -14.90 7.47
CA ASN A 323 -3.33 -13.84 6.57
C ASN A 323 -3.68 -12.58 7.39
N GLU A 324 -4.28 -11.58 6.77
CA GLU A 324 -4.59 -10.30 7.45
C GLU A 324 -5.55 -10.50 8.64
N ASP A 325 -6.44 -11.49 8.56
CA ASP A 325 -7.50 -11.69 9.54
C ASP A 325 -7.05 -12.43 10.80
N ASN A 326 -6.07 -13.33 10.66
CA ASN A 326 -5.65 -14.22 11.75
C ASN A 326 -4.21 -13.98 12.25
N PHE A 327 -3.41 -13.15 11.57
CA PHE A 327 -2.07 -12.84 12.04
C PHE A 327 -2.13 -12.00 13.34
N PRO A 328 -1.31 -12.31 14.37
CA PRO A 328 -1.38 -11.66 15.67
C PRO A 328 -0.64 -10.30 15.67
N PHE A 329 -1.09 -9.36 14.84
CA PHE A 329 -0.52 -8.02 14.76
C PHE A 329 -0.54 -7.32 16.12
N GLY A 330 0.58 -6.68 16.48
CA GLY A 330 0.74 -6.01 17.77
C GLY A 330 0.94 -6.95 18.96
N LYS A 331 1.18 -8.23 18.71
CA LYS A 331 1.53 -9.25 19.73
C LYS A 331 2.90 -9.87 19.52
N VAL A 332 3.56 -9.55 18.42
CA VAL A 332 4.91 -9.99 18.10
C VAL A 332 5.83 -8.79 17.98
N PRO A 333 7.09 -8.90 18.42
CA PRO A 333 8.10 -7.88 18.15
C PRO A 333 8.23 -7.64 16.64
N PHE A 334 8.51 -6.40 16.25
CA PHE A 334 8.62 -5.99 14.86
C PHE A 334 9.62 -6.84 14.06
N GLU A 335 10.77 -7.18 14.64
CA GLU A 335 11.77 -8.03 14.00
C GLU A 335 11.22 -9.44 13.71
N VAL A 336 10.42 -10.00 14.61
CA VAL A 336 9.75 -11.28 14.38
C VAL A 336 8.74 -11.16 13.25
N PHE A 337 7.97 -10.07 13.21
CA PHE A 337 7.03 -9.79 12.12
C PHE A 337 7.74 -9.68 10.77
N LEU A 338 8.89 -9.01 10.68
CA LEU A 338 9.65 -8.90 9.43
C LEU A 338 10.19 -10.25 8.93
N THR A 339 10.54 -11.17 9.82
CA THR A 339 11.18 -12.44 9.48
C THR A 339 10.28 -13.67 9.70
N CYS A 340 8.95 -13.49 9.74
CA CYS A 340 8.03 -14.57 10.11
C CYS A 340 7.85 -15.63 9.02
N ASP A 341 7.96 -15.24 7.75
CA ASP A 341 7.67 -16.06 6.57
C ASP A 341 8.95 -16.60 5.93
N THR A 342 9.94 -15.74 5.73
CA THR A 342 11.27 -16.12 5.25
C THR A 342 12.35 -15.31 5.96
N ASN A 343 13.60 -15.77 5.91
CA ASN A 343 14.72 -14.95 6.35
C ASN A 343 14.80 -13.75 5.40
N ALA A 344 14.38 -12.57 5.86
CA ALA A 344 14.53 -11.33 5.11
C ALA A 344 15.97 -11.22 4.56
N PRO A 345 16.15 -11.12 3.23
CA PRO A 345 17.48 -10.92 2.67
C PRO A 345 18.11 -9.65 3.26
N TYR A 346 19.37 -9.76 3.72
CA TYR A 346 20.07 -8.60 4.28
C TYR A 346 20.36 -7.58 3.18
N HIS A 347 19.80 -6.38 3.31
CA HIS A 347 20.04 -5.26 2.40
C HIS A 347 20.91 -4.17 3.07
N PRO A 348 22.16 -3.94 2.60
CA PRO A 348 23.03 -2.93 3.21
C PRO A 348 22.51 -1.51 2.96
N SER A 349 22.69 -0.62 3.94
CA SER A 349 22.41 0.81 3.76
C SER A 349 23.40 1.46 2.78
N ALA A 350 23.09 2.64 2.26
CA ALA A 350 24.05 3.43 1.46
C ALA A 350 25.36 3.69 2.22
N SER A 351 25.31 3.81 3.55
CA SER A 351 26.50 3.94 4.41
C SER A 351 27.28 2.63 4.50
N ASP A 352 26.60 1.49 4.57
CA ASP A 352 27.25 0.18 4.56
C ASP A 352 27.93 -0.09 3.22
N ILE A 353 27.25 0.23 2.11
CA ILE A 353 27.80 0.15 0.76
C ILE A 353 29.04 1.03 0.66
N ALA A 354 28.95 2.31 1.05
CA ALA A 354 30.09 3.23 1.04
C ALA A 354 31.25 2.74 1.91
N ARG A 355 30.96 2.12 3.07
CA ARG A 355 31.96 1.53 3.96
C ARG A 355 32.62 0.31 3.35
N VAL A 356 31.85 -0.56 2.69
CA VAL A 356 32.36 -1.72 1.95
C VAL A 356 33.24 -1.26 0.79
N GLU A 357 32.79 -0.31 -0.02
CA GLU A 357 33.58 0.27 -1.12
C GLU A 357 34.88 0.91 -0.61
N ALA A 358 34.83 1.66 0.49
CA ALA A 358 36.01 2.26 1.09
C ALA A 358 36.99 1.18 1.59
N TYR A 359 36.47 0.10 2.18
CA TYR A 359 37.28 -1.03 2.64
C TYR A 359 37.92 -1.80 1.47
N LEU A 360 37.17 -2.08 0.39
CA LEU A 360 37.69 -2.74 -0.80
C LEU A 360 38.78 -1.90 -1.48
N ARG A 361 38.59 -0.58 -1.59
CA ARG A 361 39.63 0.35 -2.05
C ARG A 361 40.85 0.33 -1.16
N HIS A 362 40.66 0.33 0.17
CA HIS A 362 41.75 0.24 1.14
C HIS A 362 42.54 -1.07 1.03
N LYS A 363 41.91 -2.17 0.61
CA LYS A 363 42.56 -3.46 0.33
C LYS A 363 43.30 -3.50 -1.02
N GLY A 364 43.29 -2.40 -1.78
CA GLY A 364 44.04 -2.26 -3.02
C GLY A 364 43.29 -2.71 -4.27
N LEU A 365 41.97 -2.90 -4.20
CA LEU A 365 41.17 -3.20 -5.39
C LEU A 365 41.03 -1.94 -6.27
N PRO A 366 41.25 -2.04 -7.59
CA PRO A 366 40.97 -0.96 -8.53
C PRO A 366 39.47 -0.61 -8.56
N GLN A 367 39.15 0.66 -8.87
CA GLN A 367 37.77 1.17 -8.84
C GLN A 367 36.82 0.37 -9.75
N GLU A 368 37.29 -0.10 -10.90
CA GLU A 368 36.52 -0.94 -11.82
C GLU A 368 36.09 -2.27 -11.19
N TRP A 369 36.96 -2.92 -10.41
CA TRP A 369 36.64 -4.16 -9.69
C TRP A 369 35.72 -3.91 -8.50
N VAL A 370 35.85 -2.76 -7.84
CA VAL A 370 34.92 -2.37 -6.76
C VAL A 370 33.51 -2.21 -7.34
N LEU A 371 33.37 -1.54 -8.49
CA LEU A 371 32.10 -1.37 -9.18
C LEU A 371 31.51 -2.70 -9.65
N ASP A 372 32.33 -3.59 -10.22
CA ASP A 372 31.88 -4.93 -10.62
C ASP A 372 31.41 -5.75 -9.41
N ILE A 373 32.16 -5.75 -8.31
CA ILE A 373 31.77 -6.44 -7.07
C ILE A 373 30.46 -5.87 -6.54
N THR A 374 30.32 -4.55 -6.44
CA THR A 374 29.07 -3.93 -5.94
C THR A 374 27.89 -4.24 -6.85
N THR A 375 28.09 -4.32 -8.17
CA THR A 375 27.06 -4.69 -9.14
C THR A 375 26.69 -6.17 -9.01
N TRP A 376 27.65 -7.06 -8.80
CA TRP A 376 27.41 -8.51 -8.62
C TRP A 376 26.69 -8.81 -7.31
N THR A 377 26.90 -8.00 -6.27
CA THR A 377 26.17 -8.09 -5.00
C THR A 377 24.82 -7.37 -5.03
N GLU A 378 24.43 -6.76 -6.16
CA GLU A 378 23.24 -5.90 -6.30
C GLU A 378 23.21 -4.71 -5.32
N TYR A 379 24.38 -4.31 -4.82
CA TYR A 379 24.59 -3.19 -3.90
C TYR A 379 24.67 -1.85 -4.64
N ASP A 380 24.66 -1.86 -5.97
CA ASP A 380 24.57 -0.69 -6.85
C ASP A 380 23.15 -0.08 -6.87
N ARG A 381 22.15 -0.82 -6.40
CA ARG A 381 20.77 -0.36 -6.23
C ARG A 381 20.51 -0.08 -4.75
N PRO A 382 20.49 1.19 -4.29
CA PRO A 382 20.02 1.48 -2.94
C PRO A 382 18.53 1.13 -2.84
N ARG A 383 18.22 -0.10 -2.42
CA ARG A 383 16.86 -0.61 -2.19
C ARG A 383 16.21 0.05 -0.97
N ASN A 384 17.03 0.48 -0.01
CA ASN A 384 16.59 1.19 1.18
C ASN A 384 16.62 2.71 0.95
N ARG A 385 15.43 3.32 0.75
CA ARG A 385 15.30 4.80 0.72
C ARG A 385 15.52 5.44 2.09
N LEU A 386 15.31 4.70 3.16
CA LEU A 386 15.51 5.18 4.54
C LEU A 386 16.99 5.04 4.95
N PRO A 387 17.66 6.14 5.37
CA PRO A 387 19.00 6.08 5.97
C PRO A 387 19.13 5.10 7.15
N VAL A 388 18.10 5.03 8.00
CA VAL A 388 17.94 4.00 9.04
C VAL A 388 16.86 3.02 8.59
N PRO A 389 17.21 1.78 8.22
CA PRO A 389 16.26 0.81 7.69
C PRO A 389 15.09 0.55 8.64
N HIS A 390 13.90 0.34 8.06
CA HIS A 390 12.67 -0.06 8.74
C HIS A 390 12.19 0.83 9.91
N ASP A 391 12.77 2.02 10.11
CA ASP A 391 12.35 3.00 11.10
C ASP A 391 12.05 4.37 10.46
N PRO A 392 10.92 4.54 9.76
CA PRO A 392 10.56 5.78 9.09
C PRO A 392 10.55 7.01 10.01
N LEU A 393 10.26 6.85 11.32
CA LEU A 393 10.16 7.94 12.28
C LEU A 393 11.49 8.29 12.98
N HIS A 394 12.57 7.57 12.67
CA HIS A 394 13.92 7.87 13.13
C HIS A 394 14.35 9.29 12.75
N VAL A 395 15.08 9.98 13.63
CA VAL A 395 15.50 11.37 13.41
C VAL A 395 16.32 11.54 12.11
N GLY A 396 17.16 10.54 11.80
CA GLY A 396 17.96 10.48 10.57
C GLY A 396 17.14 10.33 9.27
N ASN A 397 15.88 9.89 9.37
CA ASN A 397 15.01 9.65 8.23
C ASN A 397 14.05 10.80 7.93
N ARG A 398 14.02 11.84 8.77
CA ARG A 398 13.07 12.96 8.71
C ARG A 398 12.91 13.57 7.32
N THR A 399 14.02 13.84 6.62
CA THR A 399 13.97 14.47 5.28
C THR A 399 13.31 13.55 4.25
N VAL A 400 13.53 12.24 4.35
CA VAL A 400 12.93 11.24 3.45
C VAL A 400 11.46 11.04 3.79
N LEU A 401 11.12 10.99 5.08
CA LEU A 401 9.74 10.91 5.57
C LEU A 401 8.90 12.11 5.11
N GLU A 402 9.42 13.34 5.25
CA GLU A 402 8.71 14.56 4.81
C GLU A 402 8.39 14.53 3.31
N LYS A 403 9.35 14.09 2.48
CA LYS A 403 9.13 13.93 1.04
C LYS A 403 8.09 12.86 0.74
N TYR A 404 8.15 11.74 1.45
CA TYR A 404 7.19 10.65 1.29
C TYR A 404 5.76 11.08 1.65
N LEU A 405 5.57 11.71 2.82
CA LEU A 405 4.25 12.20 3.25
C LEU A 405 3.69 13.24 2.28
N ASN A 406 4.53 14.12 1.74
CA ASN A 406 4.12 15.06 0.71
C ASN A 406 3.69 14.35 -0.58
N GLU A 407 4.43 13.34 -1.05
CA GLU A 407 4.02 12.59 -2.23
C GLU A 407 2.75 11.76 -1.99
N CYS A 408 2.56 11.17 -0.81
CA CYS A 408 1.29 10.53 -0.42
C CYS A 408 0.13 11.52 -0.53
N PHE A 409 0.29 12.72 0.05
CA PHE A 409 -0.74 13.75 -0.06
C PHE A 409 -1.03 14.14 -1.52
N ARG A 410 0.01 14.28 -2.34
CA ARG A 410 -0.15 14.59 -3.77
C ARG A 410 -0.82 13.47 -4.56
N ILE A 411 -0.60 12.20 -4.20
CA ILE A 411 -1.31 11.07 -4.82
C ILE A 411 -2.80 11.15 -4.53
N MET A 412 -3.21 11.39 -3.26
CA MET A 412 -4.64 11.58 -2.92
C MET A 412 -5.26 12.74 -3.71
N VAL A 413 -4.54 13.84 -3.89
CA VAL A 413 -4.96 14.99 -4.71
C VAL A 413 -5.15 14.62 -6.18
N ARG A 414 -4.24 13.82 -6.76
CA ARG A 414 -4.34 13.35 -8.15
C ARG A 414 -5.54 12.41 -8.34
N CYS A 415 -5.77 11.50 -7.39
CA CYS A 415 -6.96 10.63 -7.39
C CYS A 415 -8.25 11.46 -7.27
N ASN A 416 -8.28 12.48 -6.42
CA ASN A 416 -9.42 13.39 -6.32
C ASN A 416 -9.66 14.17 -7.62
N MET A 417 -8.58 14.60 -8.29
CA MET A 417 -8.65 15.25 -9.60
C MET A 417 -9.25 14.31 -10.66
N LEU A 418 -8.79 13.05 -10.72
CA LEU A 418 -9.35 12.03 -11.60
C LEU A 418 -10.86 11.86 -11.36
N ALA A 419 -11.28 11.70 -10.10
CA ALA A 419 -12.69 11.55 -9.76
C ALA A 419 -13.53 12.74 -10.25
N GLN A 420 -13.08 13.97 -10.03
CA GLN A 420 -13.77 15.18 -10.47
C GLN A 420 -13.92 15.24 -12.00
N GLU A 421 -12.88 14.89 -12.75
CA GLU A 421 -12.92 14.85 -14.23
C GLU A 421 -13.85 13.76 -14.77
N LEU A 422 -14.04 12.68 -14.01
CA LEU A 422 -15.02 11.63 -14.31
C LEU A 422 -16.46 11.98 -13.86
N GLY A 423 -16.68 13.17 -13.29
CA GLY A 423 -17.98 13.57 -12.74
C GLY A 423 -18.38 12.76 -11.51
N MET A 424 -17.40 12.37 -10.71
CA MET A 424 -17.53 11.63 -9.46
C MET A 424 -17.05 12.47 -8.28
N GLU A 425 -17.41 12.02 -7.08
CA GLU A 425 -16.92 12.58 -5.83
C GLU A 425 -16.33 11.43 -5.01
N ILE A 426 -15.09 11.60 -4.52
CA ILE A 426 -14.55 10.74 -3.47
C ILE A 426 -15.01 11.33 -2.16
N HIS A 427 -15.84 10.59 -1.43
CA HIS A 427 -16.32 11.02 -0.13
C HIS A 427 -15.22 10.86 0.93
N TRP A 428 -14.23 11.75 0.91
CA TRP A 428 -13.02 11.71 1.75
C TRP A 428 -13.30 11.55 3.25
N PRO A 429 -14.29 12.23 3.87
CA PRO A 429 -14.54 12.03 5.29
C PRO A 429 -14.89 10.58 5.64
N ALA A 430 -15.66 9.89 4.78
CA ALA A 430 -15.96 8.47 4.97
C ALA A 430 -14.70 7.59 4.81
N ARG A 431 -13.86 7.89 3.81
CA ARG A 431 -12.59 7.17 3.59
C ARG A 431 -11.66 7.30 4.79
N VAL A 432 -11.55 8.51 5.35
CA VAL A 432 -10.75 8.78 6.55
C VAL A 432 -11.29 8.00 7.74
N VAL A 433 -12.59 7.99 7.98
CA VAL A 433 -13.19 7.24 9.10
C VAL A 433 -12.96 5.73 8.94
N HIS A 434 -13.09 5.19 7.73
CA HIS A 434 -12.80 3.78 7.46
C HIS A 434 -11.32 3.44 7.66
N ALA A 435 -10.40 4.27 7.18
CA ALA A 435 -8.98 4.11 7.43
C ALA A 435 -8.63 4.15 8.93
N LEU A 436 -9.24 5.08 9.68
CA LEU A 436 -9.06 5.17 11.12
C LEU A 436 -9.60 3.93 11.87
N ASP A 437 -10.73 3.37 11.45
CA ASP A 437 -11.29 2.13 12.02
C ASP A 437 -10.42 0.90 11.74
N ARG A 438 -9.72 0.87 10.58
CA ARG A 438 -8.71 -0.16 10.28
C ARG A 438 -7.45 -0.01 11.14
N LEU A 439 -6.94 1.21 11.26
CA LEU A 439 -5.66 1.48 11.92
C LEU A 439 -5.78 1.47 13.45
N VAL A 440 -6.73 2.21 14.01
CA VAL A 440 -6.83 2.44 15.46
C VAL A 440 -7.80 1.45 16.09
N SER A 441 -7.42 0.88 17.24
CA SER A 441 -8.28 -0.07 17.95
C SER A 441 -9.40 0.61 18.75
N SER A 442 -10.54 -0.06 18.83
CA SER A 442 -11.62 0.31 19.76
C SER A 442 -11.57 -0.60 20.99
N PRO A 443 -11.88 -0.10 22.20
CA PRO A 443 -12.07 -0.94 23.37
C PRO A 443 -13.16 -2.00 23.13
N THR A 444 -13.06 -3.12 23.84
CA THR A 444 -13.98 -4.25 23.72
C THR A 444 -15.44 -3.81 23.87
N GLY A 445 -16.27 -4.14 22.87
CA GLY A 445 -17.69 -3.78 22.83
C GLY A 445 -18.01 -2.40 22.27
N GLN A 446 -17.01 -1.61 21.88
CA GLN A 446 -17.19 -0.30 21.25
C GLN A 446 -16.80 -0.35 19.77
N LYS A 447 -17.39 0.54 18.97
CA LYS A 447 -17.08 0.74 17.55
C LYS A 447 -16.97 2.22 17.26
N LEU A 448 -16.01 2.61 16.43
CA LEU A 448 -15.79 4.02 16.07
C LEU A 448 -17.04 4.63 15.43
N PHE A 449 -17.73 3.88 14.57
CA PHE A 449 -18.96 4.32 13.94
C PHE A 449 -19.98 3.19 13.79
N VAL A 450 -21.24 3.58 13.60
CA VAL A 450 -22.34 2.68 13.21
C VAL A 450 -22.87 3.13 11.86
N ARG A 451 -23.25 2.17 11.02
CA ARG A 451 -23.91 2.45 9.73
C ARG A 451 -25.42 2.48 9.94
N SER A 452 -26.07 3.55 9.49
CA SER A 452 -27.53 3.69 9.50
C SER A 452 -27.98 4.37 8.20
N GLN A 453 -28.85 3.71 7.42
CA GLN A 453 -29.44 4.30 6.19
C GLN A 453 -28.42 4.96 5.24
N SER A 454 -27.29 4.31 5.00
CA SER A 454 -26.18 4.86 4.19
C SER A 454 -25.52 6.13 4.77
N GLN A 455 -25.61 6.30 6.09
CA GLN A 455 -24.84 7.28 6.85
C GLN A 455 -23.87 6.58 7.79
N ILE A 456 -22.68 7.17 7.92
CA ILE A 456 -21.71 6.86 8.96
C ILE A 456 -22.01 7.75 10.15
N ILE A 457 -22.25 7.16 11.31
CA ILE A 457 -22.54 7.88 12.56
C ILE A 457 -21.38 7.62 13.53
N LEU A 458 -20.50 8.59 13.70
CA LEU A 458 -19.38 8.51 14.63
C LEU A 458 -19.89 8.45 16.08
N GLN A 459 -19.28 7.56 16.86
CA GLN A 459 -19.59 7.32 18.26
C GLN A 459 -18.55 8.01 19.16
N GLY A 460 -18.99 8.39 20.36
CA GLY A 460 -18.09 8.76 21.44
C GLY A 460 -18.71 8.44 22.79
N GLY A 461 -18.41 9.24 23.82
CA GLY A 461 -18.84 8.99 25.20
C GLY A 461 -20.32 9.28 25.45
N ASP A 462 -20.81 8.94 26.65
CA ASP A 462 -22.21 9.13 27.03
C ASP A 462 -22.73 10.56 26.78
N GLY A 463 -23.84 10.68 26.04
CA GLY A 463 -24.58 11.95 25.84
C GLY A 463 -24.22 12.78 24.60
N GLU A 464 -23.52 12.21 23.62
CA GLU A 464 -23.03 12.94 22.44
C GLU A 464 -24.09 13.15 21.34
N PHE A 465 -24.02 14.29 20.64
CA PHE A 465 -24.69 14.46 19.35
C PHE A 465 -23.82 13.85 18.26
N PRO A 466 -24.34 12.87 17.49
CA PRO A 466 -23.53 12.18 16.50
C PRO A 466 -23.10 13.14 15.38
N TRP A 467 -21.81 13.09 15.01
CA TRP A 467 -21.41 13.52 13.68
C TRP A 467 -21.83 12.45 12.69
N SER A 468 -22.50 12.86 11.61
CA SER A 468 -22.88 11.96 10.55
C SER A 468 -22.51 12.49 9.17
N THR A 469 -22.20 11.55 8.28
CA THR A 469 -21.96 11.84 6.87
C THR A 469 -22.58 10.76 6.01
N HIS A 470 -22.95 11.11 4.78
CA HIS A 470 -23.42 10.12 3.80
C HIS A 470 -22.25 9.28 3.29
N GLN A 471 -22.53 8.01 2.99
CA GLN A 471 -21.55 7.06 2.43
C GLN A 471 -21.38 7.25 0.92
#